data_AF-A0A9E2NZ79-F1
#
_entry.id   AF-A0A9E2NZ79-F1
#
_cell.length_a   1.000
_cell.length_b   1.000
_cell.length_c   1.000
_cell.angle_alpha   90.00
_cell.angle_beta   90.00
_cell.angle_gamma   90.00
#
_symmetry.space_group_name_H-M   'P 1'
#
loop_
_entity.id
_entity.type
_entity.pdbx_description
1 polymer ?
#
loop_
_entity_poly.entity_id
_entity_poly.type
_entity_poly.pdbx_seq_one_letter_code
_entity_poly.pdbx_strand_id
1 'polypeptide(L)' 'MEEKKFEAVLTLIVPHIIRLIMERYSYDEITASKEFYVSKVYSLLEQEETKLWHFSPLTLFNMFAEEKSTGNFIIPEET' A
#
# COMPACT_ATOMS: atom_id res chain seq x y z
N MET A 1 -16.29 -16.44 -0.94
CA MET A 1 -15.02 -17.09 -0.50
C MET A 1 -13.82 -16.24 -0.88
N GLU A 2 -13.84 -15.57 -2.03
CA GLU A 2 -12.77 -14.66 -2.48
C GLU A 2 -12.65 -13.40 -1.61
N GLU A 3 -13.75 -12.73 -1.27
CA GLU A 3 -13.75 -11.56 -0.36
C GLU A 3 -13.03 -11.83 0.98
N LYS A 4 -13.30 -12.99 1.61
CA LYS A 4 -12.64 -13.38 2.88
C LYS A 4 -11.13 -13.61 2.73
N LYS A 5 -10.67 -13.98 1.52
CA LYS A 5 -9.25 -14.13 1.21
C LYS A 5 -8.62 -12.75 1.01
N PHE A 6 -9.31 -11.86 0.30
CA PHE A 6 -8.87 -10.49 0.07
C PHE A 6 -8.68 -9.71 1.38
N GLU A 7 -9.68 -9.68 2.26
CA GLU A 7 -9.59 -9.02 3.58
C GLU A 7 -8.47 -9.59 4.45
N ALA A 8 -8.27 -10.91 4.41
CA ALA A 8 -7.17 -11.57 5.12
C ALA A 8 -5.80 -11.14 4.58
N VAL A 9 -5.66 -10.97 3.26
CA VAL A 9 -4.42 -10.47 2.66
C VAL A 9 -4.18 -9.01 3.06
N LEU A 10 -5.20 -8.14 3.00
CA LEU A 10 -5.07 -6.75 3.42
C LEU A 10 -4.56 -6.64 4.86
N THR A 11 -5.12 -7.45 5.76
CA THR A 11 -4.71 -7.52 7.18
C THR A 11 -3.24 -7.89 7.35
N LEU A 12 -2.65 -8.63 6.41
CA LEU A 12 -1.24 -9.01 6.42
C LEU A 12 -0.34 -7.98 5.74
N ILE A 13 -0.73 -7.42 4.60
CA ILE A 13 0.16 -6.54 3.81
C ILE A 13 0.21 -5.11 4.37
N VAL A 14 -0.90 -4.58 4.88
CA VAL A 14 -0.99 -3.18 5.33
C VAL A 14 0.00 -2.87 6.45
N PRO A 15 0.13 -3.70 7.52
CA PRO A 15 1.13 -3.47 8.56
C PRO A 15 2.57 -3.50 8.02
N HIS A 16 2.85 -4.33 7.01
CA HIS A 16 4.17 -4.39 6.39
C HIS A 16 4.50 -3.11 5.61
N ILE A 17 3.53 -2.53 4.90
CA ILE A 17 3.70 -1.26 4.19
C ILE A 17 3.90 -0.11 5.18
N ILE A 18 3.09 -0.05 6.24
CA ILE A 18 3.23 0.97 7.30
C ILE A 18 4.62 0.90 7.94
N ARG A 19 5.14 -0.30 8.23
CA ARG A 19 6.51 -0.47 8.74
C ARG A 19 7.56 0.09 7.77
N LEU A 20 7.42 -0.16 6.47
CA LEU A 20 8.34 0.41 5.46
C LEU A 20 8.27 1.94 5.44
N ILE A 21 7.09 2.53 5.59
CA ILE A 21 6.91 3.99 5.69
C ILE A 21 7.60 4.54 6.94
N MET A 22 7.41 3.91 8.09
CA MET A 22 8.09 4.28 9.34
C MET A 22 9.60 4.26 9.18
N GLU A 23 10.16 3.17 8.64
CA GLU A 23 11.60 2.99 8.45
C GLU A 23 12.19 4.01 7.46
N ARG A 24 11.47 4.34 6.39
CA ARG A 24 11.98 5.20 5.31
C ARG A 24 11.84 6.69 5.58
N TYR A 25 10.78 7.08 6.28
CA TYR A 25 10.49 8.49 6.57
C TYR A 25 10.73 8.87 8.03
N SER A 26 11.17 7.92 8.87
CA SER A 26 11.36 8.13 10.33
C SER A 26 10.08 8.61 11.02
N TYR A 27 8.93 8.10 10.58
CA TYR A 27 7.62 8.40 11.16
C TYR A 27 7.29 7.44 12.30
N ASP A 28 6.53 7.93 13.27
CA ASP A 28 5.83 7.05 14.21
C ASP A 28 4.69 6.30 13.50
N GLU A 29 4.17 5.26 14.15
CA GLU A 29 3.14 4.39 13.59
C GLU A 29 1.85 5.14 13.26
N ILE A 30 1.43 6.11 14.09
CA ILE A 30 0.20 6.88 13.87
C ILE A 30 0.35 7.76 12.64
N THR A 31 1.48 8.44 12.51
CA THR A 31 1.80 9.29 11.36
C THR A 31 1.91 8.46 10.08
N ALA A 32 2.65 7.35 10.10
CA ALA A 32 2.79 6.46 8.95
C ALA A 32 1.44 5.85 8.51
N SER A 33 0.62 5.43 9.47
CA SER A 33 -0.73 4.90 9.20
C SER A 33 -1.60 5.95 8.53
N LYS A 34 -1.66 7.17 9.09
CA LYS A 34 -2.47 8.26 8.53
C LYS A 34 -2.06 8.58 7.10
N GLU A 35 -0.76 8.74 6.86
CA GLU A 35 -0.23 9.03 5.52
C GLU A 35 -0.59 7.93 4.52
N PHE A 36 -0.52 6.66 4.94
CA PHE A 36 -0.87 5.55 4.06
C PHE A 36 -2.37 5.47 3.78
N TYR A 37 -3.23 5.57 4.81
CA TYR A 37 -4.68 5.43 4.65
C TYR A 37 -5.33 6.55 3.82
N VAL A 38 -4.70 7.73 3.72
CA VAL A 38 -5.17 8.82 2.85
C VAL A 38 -4.57 8.80 1.44
N SER A 39 -3.67 7.85 1.16
CA SER A 39 -3.01 7.74 -0.15
C SER A 39 -3.94 7.13 -1.20
N LYS A 40 -3.77 7.56 -2.45
CA LYS A 40 -4.42 6.97 -3.60
C LYS A 40 -4.00 5.51 -3.79
N VAL A 41 -2.77 5.15 -3.44
CA VAL A 41 -2.33 3.74 -3.41
C VAL A 41 -3.22 2.91 -2.49
N TYR A 42 -3.50 3.35 -1.26
CA TYR A 42 -4.39 2.62 -0.36
C TYR A 42 -5.83 2.56 -0.90
N SER A 43 -6.36 3.68 -1.43
CA SER A 43 -7.71 3.71 -2.02
C SER A 43 -7.89 2.75 -3.19
N LEU A 44 -6.84 2.46 -3.95
CA LEU A 44 -6.87 1.40 -4.97
C LEU A 44 -6.64 0.02 -4.36
N LEU A 45 -5.76 -0.09 -3.36
CA LEU A 45 -5.44 -1.37 -2.70
C LEU A 45 -6.66 -2.01 -2.04
N GLU A 46 -7.57 -1.21 -1.49
CA GLU A 46 -8.83 -1.67 -0.88
C GLU A 46 -9.89 -2.09 -1.90
N GLN A 47 -9.66 -1.88 -3.21
CA GLN A 47 -10.52 -2.33 -4.30
C GLN A 47 -10.02 -3.67 -4.86
N GLU A 48 -10.73 -4.75 -4.57
CA GLU A 48 -10.33 -6.12 -4.95
C GLU A 48 -10.06 -6.26 -6.47
N GLU A 49 -10.83 -5.55 -7.30
CA GLU A 49 -10.78 -5.58 -8.76
C GLU A 49 -9.48 -5.03 -9.34
N THR A 50 -8.79 -4.14 -8.60
CA THR A 50 -7.50 -3.58 -9.02
C THR A 50 -6.38 -4.61 -8.94
N LYS A 51 -6.57 -5.68 -8.16
CA LYS A 51 -5.60 -6.74 -7.89
C LYS A 51 -4.26 -6.25 -7.33
N LEU A 52 -4.20 -5.01 -6.81
CA LEU A 52 -2.98 -4.47 -6.22
C LEU A 52 -2.48 -5.30 -5.02
N TRP A 53 -3.39 -6.00 -4.34
CA TRP A 53 -3.09 -6.92 -3.24
C TRP A 53 -2.25 -8.15 -3.65
N HIS A 54 -2.05 -8.40 -4.94
CA HIS A 54 -1.07 -9.39 -5.43
C HIS A 54 0.37 -8.88 -5.38
N PHE A 55 0.60 -7.57 -5.35
CA PHE A 55 1.94 -7.01 -5.29
C PHE A 55 2.58 -7.19 -3.91
N SER A 56 3.91 -7.28 -3.91
CA SER A 56 4.65 -7.32 -2.66
C SER A 56 4.47 -6.01 -1.86
N PRO A 57 4.55 -6.04 -0.52
CA PRO A 57 4.52 -4.83 0.29
C PRO A 57 5.57 -3.79 -0.12
N LEU A 58 6.74 -4.23 -0.62
CA LEU A 58 7.78 -3.34 -1.13
C LEU A 58 7.36 -2.62 -2.41
N THR A 59 6.70 -3.32 -3.33
CA THR A 59 6.17 -2.72 -4.57
C THR A 59 5.11 -1.67 -4.26
N LEU A 60 4.17 -2.00 -3.37
CA LEU A 60 3.11 -1.06 -2.92
C LEU A 60 3.69 0.15 -2.20
N PHE A 61 4.72 -0.07 -1.37
CA PHE A 61 5.48 1.03 -0.76
C PHE A 61 6.15 1.92 -1.81
N ASN A 62 6.75 1.36 -2.85
CA ASN A 62 7.39 2.15 -3.91
C ASN A 62 6.36 3.01 -4.67
N MET A 63 5.18 2.47 -4.95
CA MET A 63 4.07 3.23 -5.52
C MET A 63 3.66 4.39 -4.59
N PHE A 64 3.56 4.14 -3.28
CA PHE A 64 3.25 5.18 -2.31
C PHE A 64 4.33 6.26 -2.25
N ALA A 65 5.61 5.87 -2.31
CA ALA A 65 6.72 6.81 -2.33
C ALA A 65 6.72 7.68 -3.60
N GLU A 66 6.39 7.09 -4.75
CA GLU A 66 6.20 7.81 -6.01
C GLU A 66 5.03 8.80 -5.93
N GLU A 67 3.89 8.35 -5.38
CA GLU A 67 2.72 9.20 -5.12
C GLU A 67 3.09 10.41 -4.26
N LYS A 68 3.79 10.18 -3.15
CA LYS A 68 4.19 11.24 -2.23
C LYS A 68 5.17 12.23 -2.88
N SER A 69 6.04 11.74 -3.77
CA SER A 69 7.05 12.59 -4.43
C SER A 69 6.50 13.36 -5.63
N THR A 70 5.53 12.82 -6.36
CA THR A 70 5.11 13.35 -7.67
C THR A 70 3.62 13.71 -7.75
N GLY A 71 2.83 13.31 -6.76
CA GLY A 71 1.37 13.41 -6.77
C GLY A 71 0.68 12.31 -7.59
N ASN A 72 1.42 11.37 -8.18
CA ASN A 72 0.90 10.24 -8.93
C ASN A 72 1.84 9.03 -8.87
N PHE A 73 1.46 7.90 -9.42
CA PHE A 73 2.32 6.72 -9.52
C PHE A 73 1.97 5.88 -10.75
N ILE A 74 2.91 5.02 -11.15
CA ILE A 74 2.70 4.05 -12.21
C ILE A 74 2.46 2.68 -11.57
N ILE A 75 1.39 1.99 -12.01
CA ILE A 75 1.18 0.59 -11.62
C ILE A 75 2.16 -0.25 -12.46
N PRO A 76 3.08 -1.01 -11.83
CA PRO A 76 4.01 -1.85 -12.56
C PRO A 76 3.27 -2.92 -13.37
N GLU A 77 3.67 -3.15 -14.62
CA GLU A 77 3.18 -4.30 -15.39
C GLU A 77 3.75 -5.60 -14.81
N GLU A 78 2.90 -6.63 -14.64
CA GLU A 78 3.37 -7.99 -14.34
C GLU A 78 4.01 -8.56 -15.61
N THR A 79 5.34 -8.44 -15.76
CA THR A 79 6.12 -9.15 -16.81
C THR A 79 6.21 -10.64 -16.56
#